data_AF-A9U658-F1
#
_entry.id   AF-A9U658-F1
#
_cell.length_a   1.000
_cell.length_b   1.000
_cell.length_c   1.000
_cell.angle_alpha   90.00
_cell.angle_beta   90.00
_cell.angle_gamma   90.00
#
_symmetry.space_group_name_H-M   'P 1'
#
loop_
_entity.id
_entity.type
_entity.pdbx_description
1 polymer ?
#
loop_
_entity_poly.entity_id
_entity_poly.type
_entity_poly.pdbx_seq_one_letter_code
_entity_poly.pdbx_strand_id
1 'polypeptide(L)'
;MELNRVSEKKMVALFGLATIPEIKDHITSITDHCGNSWEDFSHALKDEYFLEDADRVTKKLFLGWIERPNKNLQATKLLREFERQYSQLSKVEKLTLEPNKVDLFLQAADGELQEKLEPLLEDKEEDEGLTTKWKNVEDAVGLLT
;
A
#
# COMPACT_ATOMS: atom_id res chain seq x y z
N MET A 1 34.99 -2.58 -24.98
CA MET A 1 33.87 -1.64 -24.78
C MET A 1 34.19 -0.83 -23.54
N GLU A 2 34.44 0.47 -23.69
CA GLU A 2 34.57 1.38 -22.55
C GLU A 2 33.17 1.70 -22.02
N LEU A 3 32.82 1.20 -20.84
CA LEU A 3 31.69 1.74 -20.11
C LEU A 3 32.10 3.14 -19.61
N ASN A 4 31.36 4.17 -20.01
CA ASN A 4 31.49 5.52 -19.47
C ASN A 4 31.49 5.44 -17.94
N ARG A 5 32.62 5.75 -17.29
CA ARG A 5 32.73 5.75 -15.82
C ARG A 5 31.88 6.87 -15.23
N VAL A 6 30.64 6.56 -14.86
CA VAL A 6 29.79 7.46 -14.07
C VAL A 6 30.24 7.38 -12.61
N SER A 7 30.45 8.52 -11.96
CA SER A 7 30.77 8.54 -10.52
C SER A 7 29.55 8.16 -9.69
N GLU A 8 29.74 7.53 -8.53
CA GLU A 8 28.64 7.13 -7.63
C GLU A 8 27.71 8.28 -7.29
N LYS A 9 28.28 9.46 -6.98
CA LYS A 9 27.52 10.69 -6.78
C LYS A 9 26.60 11.03 -7.95
N LYS A 10 27.05 10.83 -9.20
CA LYS A 10 26.21 11.04 -10.38
C LYS A 10 25.16 9.94 -10.52
N MET A 11 25.46 8.70 -10.16
CA MET A 11 24.48 7.60 -10.20
C MET A 11 23.32 7.84 -9.22
N VAL A 12 23.63 8.19 -7.96
CA VAL A 12 22.61 8.50 -6.95
C VAL A 12 21.73 9.68 -7.41
N ALA A 13 22.35 10.77 -7.88
CA ALA A 13 21.62 11.95 -8.33
C ALA A 13 20.71 11.66 -9.55
N LEU A 14 21.18 10.86 -10.51
CA LEU A 14 20.36 10.49 -11.68
C LEU A 14 19.19 9.59 -11.29
N PHE A 15 19.36 8.73 -10.29
CA PHE A 15 18.30 7.85 -9.81
C PHE A 15 17.13 8.63 -9.22
N GLY A 16 17.39 9.59 -8.32
CA GLY A 16 16.34 10.44 -7.73
C GLY A 16 15.61 11.32 -8.75
N LEU A 17 16.24 11.65 -9.87
CA LEU A 17 15.61 12.40 -10.97
C LEU A 17 14.74 11.53 -11.89
N ALA A 18 15.03 10.23 -11.97
CA ALA A 18 14.33 9.29 -12.84
C ALA A 18 13.11 8.62 -12.15
N THR A 19 12.91 8.86 -10.85
CA THR A 19 11.81 8.28 -10.07
C THR A 19 10.48 8.97 -10.30
N ILE A 20 9.41 8.17 -10.30
CA ILE A 20 8.02 8.62 -10.45
C ILE A 20 7.58 9.47 -9.24
N PRO A 21 6.63 10.42 -9.41
CA PRO A 21 6.24 11.37 -8.36
C PRO A 21 5.85 10.72 -7.03
N GLU A 22 5.22 9.55 -7.08
CA GLU A 22 4.63 8.84 -5.93
C GLU A 22 5.65 8.36 -4.90
N ILE A 23 6.90 8.11 -5.32
CA ILE A 23 7.99 7.68 -4.42
C ILE A 23 9.12 8.71 -4.33
N LYS A 24 9.01 9.82 -5.05
CA LYS A 24 10.08 10.80 -5.21
C LYS A 24 10.55 11.40 -3.88
N ASP A 25 9.62 11.74 -3.01
CA ASP A 25 9.94 12.38 -1.71
C ASP A 25 10.71 11.43 -0.79
N HIS A 26 10.34 10.15 -0.80
CA HIS A 26 11.04 9.12 -0.04
C HIS A 26 12.45 8.85 -0.59
N ILE A 27 12.58 8.76 -1.92
CA ILE A 27 13.88 8.56 -2.58
C ILE A 27 14.81 9.76 -2.33
N THR A 28 14.25 10.97 -2.27
CA THR A 28 14.99 12.18 -1.89
C THR A 28 15.48 12.09 -0.45
N SER A 29 14.64 11.66 0.50
CA SER A 29 15.04 11.44 1.89
C SER A 29 16.18 10.42 2.01
N ILE A 30 16.11 9.28 1.32
CA ILE A 30 17.17 8.27 1.32
C ILE A 30 18.47 8.84 0.76
N THR A 31 18.38 9.61 -0.33
CA THR A 31 19.53 10.25 -0.97
C THR A 31 20.25 11.20 -0.01
N ASP A 32 19.49 12.01 0.74
CA ASP A 32 20.03 12.98 1.70
C ASP A 32 20.74 12.29 2.88
N HIS A 33 20.28 11.10 3.27
CA HIS A 33 20.88 10.31 4.35
C HIS A 33 22.13 9.50 3.94
N CYS A 34 22.30 9.16 2.66
CA CYS A 34 23.36 8.25 2.19
C CYS A 34 24.67 8.93 1.75
N GLY A 35 24.81 10.25 1.92
CA GLY A 35 26.10 10.94 1.73
C GLY A 35 26.72 10.84 0.32
N ASN A 36 25.94 10.49 -0.71
CA ASN A 36 26.38 10.19 -2.09
C ASN A 36 27.13 8.86 -2.29
N SER A 37 27.16 7.96 -1.31
CA SER A 37 27.68 6.59 -1.43
C SER A 37 26.66 5.74 -2.19
N TRP A 38 27.06 5.12 -3.29
CA TRP A 38 26.15 4.22 -4.01
C TRP A 38 25.84 2.96 -3.20
N GLU A 39 26.81 2.46 -2.44
CA GLU A 39 26.64 1.27 -1.61
C GLU A 39 25.60 1.49 -0.51
N ASP A 40 25.71 2.58 0.25
CA ASP A 40 24.77 2.93 1.32
C ASP A 40 23.39 3.26 0.76
N PHE A 41 23.34 4.01 -0.35
CA PHE A 41 22.10 4.29 -1.07
C PHE A 41 21.42 3.02 -1.55
N SER A 42 22.17 2.08 -2.12
CA SER A 42 21.64 0.81 -2.60
C SER A 42 21.16 -0.10 -1.46
N HIS A 43 21.84 -0.08 -0.30
CA HIS A 43 21.40 -0.81 0.88
C HIS A 43 20.13 -0.20 1.46
N ALA A 44 20.07 1.12 1.65
CA ALA A 44 18.87 1.79 2.12
C ALA A 44 17.67 1.61 1.17
N LEU A 45 17.91 1.68 -0.14
CA LEU A 45 16.90 1.33 -1.14
C LEU A 45 16.47 -0.13 -1.02
N LYS A 46 17.39 -1.05 -0.74
CA LYS A 46 17.05 -2.46 -0.61
C LYS A 46 16.25 -2.73 0.65
N ASP A 47 16.62 -2.12 1.77
CA ASP A 47 15.91 -2.22 3.04
C ASP A 47 14.51 -1.59 2.96
N GLU A 48 14.35 -0.51 2.17
CA GLU A 48 13.05 0.16 2.01
C GLU A 48 12.18 -0.43 0.88
N TYR A 49 12.78 -0.95 -0.19
CA TYR A 49 12.08 -1.35 -1.42
C TYR A 49 12.43 -2.72 -2.01
N PHE A 50 13.56 -3.36 -1.67
CA PHE A 50 13.79 -4.75 -2.10
C PHE A 50 13.14 -5.72 -1.12
N LEU A 51 12.21 -6.49 -1.67
CA LEU A 51 11.57 -7.59 -0.98
C LEU A 51 12.48 -8.82 -1.02
N GLU A 52 12.74 -9.41 0.13
CA GLU A 52 13.00 -10.85 0.18
C GLU A 52 11.72 -11.54 -0.34
N ASP A 53 11.85 -12.54 -1.22
CA ASP A 53 10.74 -13.17 -1.99
C ASP A 53 9.52 -13.64 -1.16
N ALA A 54 9.66 -13.73 0.17
CA ALA A 54 8.57 -13.98 1.11
C ALA A 54 7.46 -12.91 1.04
N ASP A 55 7.77 -11.66 0.71
CA ASP A 55 6.80 -10.55 0.75
C ASP A 55 5.91 -10.47 -0.50
N ARG A 56 6.41 -10.83 -1.68
CA ARG A 56 5.58 -10.90 -2.90
C ARG A 56 4.47 -11.94 -2.78
N VAL A 57 4.70 -12.97 -1.96
CA VAL A 57 3.68 -13.95 -1.59
C VAL A 57 2.59 -13.26 -0.74
N THR A 58 2.94 -12.32 0.14
CA THR A 58 2.03 -11.65 1.07
C THR A 58 0.98 -10.77 0.38
N LYS A 59 1.33 -9.87 -0.55
CA LYS A 59 0.30 -9.11 -1.30
C LYS A 59 -0.60 -10.01 -2.13
N LYS A 60 -0.04 -11.05 -2.75
CA LYS A 60 -0.82 -12.02 -3.52
C LYS A 60 -1.78 -12.81 -2.61
N LEU A 61 -1.34 -13.20 -1.41
CA LEU A 61 -2.18 -13.87 -0.41
C LEU A 61 -3.27 -12.95 0.13
N PHE A 62 -2.96 -11.66 0.35
CA PHE A 62 -3.92 -10.67 0.82
C PHE A 62 -5.05 -10.47 -0.20
N LEU A 63 -4.71 -10.18 -1.45
CA LEU A 63 -5.70 -10.03 -2.52
C LEU A 63 -6.46 -11.33 -2.76
N GLY A 64 -5.76 -12.48 -2.76
CA GLY A 64 -6.38 -13.79 -2.87
C GLY A 64 -7.22 -14.20 -1.65
N TRP A 65 -7.09 -13.51 -0.50
CA TRP A 65 -8.00 -13.64 0.64
C TRP A 65 -9.23 -12.75 0.43
N ILE A 66 -9.06 -11.52 -0.06
CA ILE A 66 -10.16 -10.59 -0.41
C ILE A 66 -11.12 -11.24 -1.41
N GLU A 67 -10.59 -11.82 -2.50
CA GLU A 67 -11.38 -12.45 -3.57
C GLU A 67 -12.16 -13.70 -3.12
N ARG A 68 -11.89 -14.26 -1.93
CA ARG A 68 -12.61 -15.45 -1.47
C ARG A 68 -14.08 -15.12 -1.18
N PRO A 69 -15.03 -15.81 -1.82
CA PRO A 69 -16.44 -15.60 -1.56
C PRO A 69 -16.84 -16.11 -0.17
N ASN A 70 -17.96 -15.60 0.35
CA ASN A 70 -18.68 -16.12 1.53
C ASN A 70 -17.81 -16.34 2.77
N LYS A 71 -17.16 -15.28 3.25
CA LYS A 71 -16.42 -15.33 4.51
C LYS A 71 -17.36 -15.42 5.73
N ASN A 72 -18.64 -15.04 5.58
CA ASN A 72 -19.66 -15.03 6.64
C ASN A 72 -19.13 -14.40 7.95
N LEU A 73 -18.29 -13.38 7.81
CA LEU A 73 -17.68 -12.68 8.93
C LEU A 73 -18.60 -11.53 9.33
N GLN A 74 -18.76 -11.30 10.63
CA GLN A 74 -19.36 -10.06 11.11
C GLN A 74 -18.47 -8.87 10.72
N ALA A 75 -19.06 -7.68 10.53
CA ALA A 75 -18.34 -6.47 10.12
C ALA A 75 -17.09 -6.18 10.98
N THR A 76 -17.19 -6.34 12.31
CA THR A 76 -16.06 -6.16 13.25
C THR A 76 -14.96 -7.21 13.07
N LYS A 77 -15.33 -8.46 12.80
CA LYS A 77 -14.36 -9.53 12.51
C LYS A 77 -13.69 -9.32 11.17
N LEU A 78 -14.44 -8.86 10.17
CA LEU A 78 -13.91 -8.52 8.85
C LEU A 78 -12.88 -7.40 8.96
N LEU A 79 -13.21 -6.30 9.66
CA LEU A 79 -12.31 -5.18 9.90
C LEU A 79 -11.01 -5.62 10.58
N ARG A 80 -11.12 -6.38 11.67
CA ARG A 80 -9.95 -6.88 12.40
C ARG A 80 -9.07 -7.81 11.57
N GLU A 81 -9.67 -8.69 10.77
CA GLU A 81 -8.93 -9.59 9.88
C GLU A 81 -8.23 -8.81 8.76
N PHE A 82 -8.95 -7.87 8.14
CA PHE A 82 -8.43 -7.01 7.08
C PHE A 82 -7.21 -6.22 7.59
N GLU A 83 -7.33 -5.54 8.73
CA GLU A 83 -6.21 -4.80 9.33
C GLU A 83 -5.03 -5.70 9.70
N ARG A 84 -5.30 -6.93 10.19
CA ARG A 84 -4.25 -7.89 10.48
C ARG A 84 -3.50 -8.32 9.23
N GLN A 85 -4.19 -8.55 8.13
CA GLN A 85 -3.54 -8.93 6.86
C GLN A 85 -2.86 -7.71 6.22
N TYR A 86 -3.52 -6.55 6.22
CA TYR A 86 -2.99 -5.30 5.67
C TYR A 86 -1.73 -4.85 6.40
N SER A 87 -1.68 -4.98 7.73
CA SER A 87 -0.49 -4.64 8.52
C SER A 87 0.72 -5.52 8.22
N GLN A 88 0.51 -6.76 7.74
CA GLN A 88 1.59 -7.66 7.30
C GLN A 88 2.17 -7.30 5.93
N LEU A 89 1.49 -6.44 5.15
CA LEU A 89 2.03 -5.96 3.89
C LEU A 89 3.26 -5.08 4.12
N SER A 90 4.20 -5.14 3.19
CA SER A 90 5.36 -4.23 3.16
C SER A 90 4.93 -2.77 2.98
N LYS A 91 5.83 -1.83 3.27
CA LYS A 91 5.57 -0.39 3.11
C LYS A 91 5.20 -0.03 1.66
N VAL A 92 5.90 -0.61 0.68
CA VAL A 92 5.65 -0.37 -0.75
C VAL A 92 4.29 -0.90 -1.17
N GLU A 93 3.92 -2.11 -0.73
CA GLU A 93 2.63 -2.68 -1.06
C GLU A 93 1.48 -1.87 -0.47
N LYS A 94 1.60 -1.43 0.78
CA LYS A 94 0.64 -0.51 1.41
C LYS A 94 0.52 0.78 0.61
N LEU A 95 1.63 1.42 0.23
CA LEU A 95 1.59 2.63 -0.60
C LEU A 95 0.85 2.43 -1.93
N THR A 96 1.00 1.25 -2.55
CA THR A 96 0.29 0.93 -3.81
C THR A 96 -1.19 0.61 -3.65
N LEU A 97 -1.64 0.28 -2.43
CA LEU A 97 -3.01 -0.15 -2.13
C LEU A 97 -3.78 0.88 -1.29
N GLU A 98 -3.10 1.84 -0.66
CA GLU A 98 -3.72 2.86 0.19
C GLU A 98 -4.81 3.65 -0.56
N PRO A 99 -4.63 4.07 -1.83
CA PRO A 99 -5.68 4.76 -2.56
C PRO A 99 -6.98 3.95 -2.66
N ASN A 100 -6.87 2.62 -2.85
CA ASN A 100 -8.02 1.73 -3.08
C ASN A 100 -8.39 0.94 -1.81
N LYS A 101 -7.88 1.33 -0.64
CA LYS A 101 -7.99 0.51 0.57
C LYS A 101 -9.43 0.31 1.03
N VAL A 102 -10.27 1.32 0.87
CA VAL A 102 -11.70 1.27 1.22
C VAL A 102 -12.46 0.38 0.24
N ASP A 103 -12.18 0.50 -1.05
CA ASP A 103 -12.73 -0.40 -2.07
C ASP A 103 -12.34 -1.86 -1.83
N LEU A 104 -11.06 -2.13 -1.54
CA LEU A 104 -10.57 -3.47 -1.19
C LEU A 104 -11.26 -4.06 0.05
N PHE A 105 -11.63 -3.22 1.02
CA PHE A 105 -12.39 -3.64 2.19
C PHE A 105 -13.83 -4.03 1.81
N LEU A 106 -14.48 -3.25 0.95
CA LEU A 106 -15.82 -3.57 0.43
C LEU A 106 -15.82 -4.87 -0.38
N GLN A 107 -14.81 -5.09 -1.23
CA GLN A 107 -14.65 -6.34 -1.97
C GLN A 107 -14.47 -7.56 -1.04
N ALA A 108 -13.92 -7.36 0.15
CA ALA A 108 -13.72 -8.43 1.11
C ALA A 108 -15.01 -8.83 1.83
N ALA A 109 -15.98 -7.92 1.91
CA ALA A 109 -17.30 -8.12 2.52
C ALA A 109 -18.15 -9.11 1.70
N ASP A 110 -19.07 -9.80 2.37
CA ASP A 110 -20.09 -10.56 1.64
C ASP A 110 -21.18 -9.62 1.11
N GLY A 111 -22.00 -10.09 0.16
CA GLY A 111 -22.97 -9.24 -0.52
C GLY A 111 -23.94 -8.53 0.44
N GLU A 112 -24.35 -9.18 1.54
CA GLU A 112 -25.25 -8.55 2.52
C GLU A 112 -24.54 -7.43 3.30
N LEU A 113 -23.29 -7.63 3.72
CA LEU A 113 -22.52 -6.59 4.40
C LEU A 113 -22.11 -5.47 3.46
N GLN A 114 -21.78 -5.80 2.21
CA GLN A 114 -21.44 -4.82 1.20
C GLN A 114 -22.61 -3.87 0.95
N GLU A 115 -23.83 -4.38 0.76
CA GLU A 115 -25.05 -3.59 0.57
C GLU A 115 -25.34 -2.63 1.76
N LYS A 116 -24.88 -2.98 2.96
CA LYS A 116 -25.02 -2.13 4.16
C LYS A 116 -23.89 -1.10 4.30
N LEU A 117 -22.68 -1.45 3.89
CA LEU A 117 -21.48 -0.62 4.05
C LEU A 117 -21.31 0.42 2.94
N GLU A 118 -21.60 0.05 1.70
CA GLU A 118 -21.47 0.91 0.52
C GLU A 118 -22.17 2.28 0.68
N PRO A 119 -23.45 2.37 1.10
CA PRO A 119 -24.10 3.67 1.29
C PRO A 119 -23.56 4.47 2.49
N LEU A 120 -22.88 3.83 3.45
CA LEU A 120 -22.25 4.52 4.60
C LEU A 120 -20.89 5.11 4.23
N LEU A 121 -20.28 4.60 3.16
CA LEU A 121 -18.95 4.98 2.70
C LEU A 121 -18.99 5.82 1.43
N GLU A 122 -20.17 6.02 0.83
CA GLU A 122 -20.38 6.87 -0.34
C GLU A 122 -19.97 8.32 -0.03
N ASP A 123 -19.07 8.86 -0.85
CA ASP A 123 -18.60 10.24 -0.79
C ASP A 123 -18.63 10.86 -2.18
N LYS A 124 -19.54 11.82 -2.38
CA LYS A 124 -19.79 12.42 -3.70
C LYS A 124 -18.71 13.41 -4.13
N GLU A 125 -17.83 13.80 -3.22
CA GLU A 125 -16.72 14.71 -3.52
C GLU A 125 -15.47 13.96 -4.01
N GLU A 126 -15.40 12.64 -3.78
CA GLU A 126 -14.28 11.79 -4.16
C GLU A 126 -14.47 11.22 -5.57
N ASP A 127 -13.38 11.11 -6.33
CA ASP A 127 -13.41 10.66 -7.74
C ASP A 127 -13.97 9.22 -7.89
N GLU A 128 -13.75 8.37 -6.87
CA GLU A 128 -14.23 6.98 -6.85
C GLU A 128 -15.65 6.85 -6.29
N GLY A 129 -16.26 7.94 -5.81
CA GLY A 129 -17.58 7.94 -5.16
C GLY A 129 -17.59 7.30 -3.77
N LEU A 130 -16.44 6.84 -3.28
CA LEU A 130 -16.24 6.30 -1.94
C LEU A 130 -15.25 7.17 -1.18
N THR A 131 -15.43 7.25 0.14
CA THR A 131 -14.50 7.96 1.00
C THR A 131 -13.12 7.30 0.99
N THR A 132 -12.08 8.12 0.92
CA THR A 132 -10.68 7.66 1.07
C THR A 132 -10.25 7.52 2.52
N LYS A 133 -11.08 7.98 3.47
CA LYS A 133 -10.76 8.04 4.91
C LYS A 133 -11.08 6.73 5.61
N TRP A 134 -10.05 6.02 6.07
CA TRP A 134 -10.22 4.77 6.84
C TRP A 134 -11.07 4.93 8.11
N LYS A 135 -11.04 6.11 8.74
CA LYS A 135 -11.87 6.41 9.93
C LYS A 135 -13.37 6.18 9.66
N ASN A 136 -13.84 6.51 8.47
CA ASN A 136 -15.24 6.34 8.10
C ASN A 136 -15.61 4.85 8.01
N VAL A 137 -14.67 3.99 7.62
CA VAL A 137 -14.84 2.52 7.64
C VAL A 137 -14.98 2.00 9.06
N GLU A 138 -14.11 2.43 9.98
CA GLU A 138 -14.20 2.06 11.39
C GLU A 138 -15.55 2.47 11.99
N ASP A 139 -15.99 3.70 11.71
CA ASP A 139 -17.23 4.25 12.24
C ASP A 139 -18.45 3.53 11.65
N ALA A 140 -18.46 3.26 10.33
CA ALA A 140 -19.52 2.49 9.66
C ALA A 140 -19.64 1.06 10.21
N VAL A 141 -18.51 0.37 10.42
CA VAL A 141 -18.49 -0.96 11.05
C VAL A 141 -19.03 -0.89 12.49
N GLY A 142 -18.71 0.18 13.22
CA GLY A 142 -19.23 0.43 14.57
C GLY A 142 -20.76 0.58 14.61
N LEU A 143 -21.38 1.13 13.57
CA LEU A 143 -22.84 1.26 13.45
C LEU A 143 -23.55 -0.09 13.18
N LEU A 144 -22.82 -1.07 12.65
CA LEU A 144 -23.36 -2.40 12.31
C LEU A 144 -23.20 -3.45 13.42
N THR A 145 -22.70 -3.05 14.60
CA THR A 145 -22.42 -3.92 15.76
C THR A 145 -23.48 -3.77 16.83
#